data_AF-A0A1Q8AD19-F1
#
_entry.id   AF-A0A1Q8AD19-F1
#
_cell.length_a   1.000
_cell.length_b   1.000
_cell.length_c   1.000
_cell.angle_alpha   90.00
_cell.angle_beta   90.00
_cell.angle_gamma   90.00
#
_symmetry.space_group_name_H-M   'P 1'
#
loop_
_entity.id
_entity.type
_entity.pdbx_description
1 polymer ?
#
loop_
_entity_poly.entity_id
_entity_poly.type
_entity_poly.pdbx_seq_one_letter_code
_entity_poly.pdbx_strand_id
1 'polypeptide(L)'
;MSEDRIAPVAIDFISFCFSRRAREWPYLYDEMCYVASNRLYRGLGYQELREAGLDLTLVGLARTSRIVTEVMREMRQRPLGELVAAS
;
A
#
# COMPACT_ATOMS: atom_id res chain seq x y z
N MET A 1 -15.18 11.38 12.38
CA MET A 1 -14.42 11.56 11.13
C MET A 1 -14.11 10.18 10.59
N SER A 2 -14.22 9.96 9.28
CA SER A 2 -14.28 8.64 8.64
C SER A 2 -13.02 7.79 8.87
N GLU A 3 -12.94 7.06 9.98
CA GLU A 3 -11.92 6.04 10.28
C GLU A 3 -11.83 4.94 9.20
N ASP A 4 -12.81 4.90 8.29
CA ASP A 4 -12.89 3.92 7.22
C ASP A 4 -12.17 4.33 5.92
N ARG A 5 -11.94 5.63 5.66
CA ARG A 5 -11.46 6.06 4.33
C ARG A 5 -9.94 5.98 4.23
N ILE A 6 -9.43 5.14 3.34
CA ILE A 6 -8.03 5.18 2.91
C ILE A 6 -7.84 6.23 1.81
N ALA A 7 -6.76 7.01 1.89
CA ALA A 7 -6.44 7.98 0.86
C ALA A 7 -5.84 7.29 -0.38
N PRO A 8 -6.06 7.82 -1.61
CA PRO A 8 -5.49 7.26 -2.83
C PRO A 8 -3.97 7.08 -2.78
N VAL A 9 -3.26 8.00 -2.12
CA VAL A 9 -1.80 7.94 -1.97
C VAL A 9 -1.33 6.70 -1.20
N ALA A 10 -2.13 6.20 -0.26
CA ALA A 10 -1.81 4.98 0.49
C ALA A 10 -2.10 3.72 -0.34
N ILE A 11 -3.13 3.74 -1.21
CA ILE A 11 -3.38 2.68 -2.21
C ILE A 11 -2.21 2.61 -3.19
N ASP A 12 -1.76 3.76 -3.71
CA ASP A 12 -0.61 3.81 -4.61
C ASP A 12 0.67 3.31 -3.93
N PHE A 13 0.88 3.65 -2.65
CA PHE A 13 2.00 3.15 -1.85
C PHE A 13 2.00 1.62 -1.75
N ILE A 14 0.85 1.02 -1.45
CA ILE A 14 0.70 -0.44 -1.39
C ILE A 14 1.00 -1.06 -2.76
N SER A 15 0.45 -0.45 -3.82
CA SER A 15 0.64 -0.90 -5.20
C SER A 15 2.12 -0.85 -5.62
N PHE A 16 2.82 0.21 -5.24
CA PHE A 16 4.25 0.37 -5.45
C PHE A 16 5.06 -0.72 -4.72
N CYS A 17 4.75 -0.99 -3.46
CA CYS A 17 5.42 -2.04 -2.69
C CYS A 17 5.19 -3.42 -3.33
N PHE A 18 3.95 -3.72 -3.73
CA PHE A 18 3.60 -5.00 -4.36
C PHE A 18 4.28 -5.16 -5.72
N SER A 19 4.43 -4.07 -6.49
CA SER A 19 5.16 -4.09 -7.77
C SER A 19 6.66 -4.31 -7.61
N ARG A 20 7.26 -3.81 -6.51
CA ARG A 20 8.68 -4.05 -6.18
C ARG A 20 8.95 -5.47 -5.73
N ARG A 21 8.03 -6.03 -4.93
CA ARG A 21 8.08 -7.40 -4.45
C ARG A 21 6.66 -7.96 -4.41
N ALA A 22 6.34 -8.79 -5.41
CA ALA A 22 5.07 -9.47 -5.55
C ALA A 22 4.90 -10.60 -4.50
N ARG A 23 4.92 -10.22 -3.22
CA ARG A 23 4.70 -11.08 -2.08
C ARG A 23 3.29 -10.84 -1.55
N GLU A 24 2.62 -11.92 -1.16
CA GLU A 24 1.32 -11.84 -0.52
C GLU A 24 1.45 -11.29 0.92
N TRP A 25 0.34 -10.77 1.44
CA TRP A 25 0.24 -10.53 2.88
C TRP A 25 0.40 -11.87 3.64
N PRO A 26 1.13 -11.93 4.78
CA PRO A 26 1.75 -10.81 5.51
C PRO A 26 3.16 -10.45 5.05
N TYR A 27 3.79 -11.18 4.13
CA TYR A 27 5.18 -10.91 3.72
C TYR A 27 5.39 -9.56 3.01
N LEU A 28 4.33 -8.97 2.43
CA LEU A 28 4.39 -7.61 1.89
C LEU A 28 4.63 -6.55 2.97
N TYR A 29 4.24 -6.83 4.22
CA TYR A 29 4.41 -5.92 5.36
C TYR A 29 5.87 -5.49 5.54
N ASP A 30 6.82 -6.43 5.41
CA ASP A 30 8.25 -6.12 5.59
C ASP A 30 8.75 -5.15 4.51
N GLU A 31 8.29 -5.31 3.26
CA GLU A 31 8.62 -4.36 2.18
C GLU A 31 7.98 -3.00 2.44
N MET A 32 6.73 -2.95 2.92
CA MET A 32 6.06 -1.69 3.29
C MET A 32 6.82 -0.97 4.41
N CYS A 33 7.26 -1.68 5.44
CA CYS A 33 8.09 -1.13 6.50
C CYS A 33 9.44 -0.63 5.97
N TYR A 34 10.09 -1.40 5.10
CA TYR A 34 11.36 -1.00 4.47
C TYR A 34 11.21 0.28 3.62
N VAL A 35 10.17 0.36 2.78
CA VAL A 35 9.89 1.54 1.94
C VAL A 35 9.58 2.75 2.81
N ALA A 36 8.77 2.60 3.86
CA ALA A 36 8.39 3.69 4.77
C ALA A 36 9.58 4.18 5.60
N SER A 37 10.41 3.27 6.15
CA SER A 37 11.57 3.66 6.96
C SER A 37 12.63 4.40 6.16
N ASN A 38 12.76 4.07 4.88
CA ASN A 38 13.72 4.69 3.96
C ASN A 38 13.07 5.79 3.10
N ARG A 39 11.78 6.10 3.31
CA ARG A 39 11.01 7.12 2.59
C ARG A 39 11.08 6.99 1.05
N LEU A 40 11.12 5.76 0.55
CA LEU A 40 11.41 5.47 -0.87
C LEU A 40 10.25 5.79 -1.82
N TYR A 41 9.04 5.98 -1.29
CA TYR A 41 7.86 6.33 -2.09
C TYR A 41 7.41 7.76 -1.77
N ARG A 42 7.71 8.70 -2.67
CA ARG A 42 7.34 10.13 -2.57
C ARG A 42 7.72 10.78 -1.23
N GLY A 43 8.74 10.28 -0.54
CA GLY A 43 9.16 10.78 0.77
C GLY A 43 8.28 10.35 1.95
N LEU A 44 7.26 9.53 1.75
CA LEU A 44 6.30 9.13 2.79
C LEU A 44 6.96 8.19 3.80
N GLY A 45 6.83 8.53 5.09
CA GLY A 45 7.18 7.69 6.21
C GLY A 45 5.95 7.24 7.00
N TYR A 46 6.17 6.67 8.18
CA TYR A 46 5.09 6.10 9.00
C TYR A 46 3.99 7.10 9.37
N GLN A 47 4.36 8.35 9.67
CA GLN A 47 3.39 9.36 10.08
C GLN A 47 2.49 9.75 8.90
N GLU A 48 3.06 10.05 7.75
CA GLU A 48 2.32 10.48 6.57
C GLU A 48 1.41 9.35 6.04
N LEU A 49 1.88 8.10 6.12
CA LEU A 49 1.06 6.93 5.78
C LEU A 49 -0.10 6.76 6.76
N ARG A 50 0.12 6.96 8.06
CA ARG A 50 -0.94 6.87 9.08
C ARG A 50 -2.00 7.96 8.89
N GLU A 51 -1.58 9.19 8.59
CA GLU A 51 -2.48 10.30 8.22
C GLU A 51 -3.29 9.98 6.94
N ALA A 52 -2.69 9.25 5.99
CA ALA A 52 -3.35 8.73 4.80
C ALA A 52 -4.25 7.50 5.04
N GLY A 53 -4.36 7.03 6.29
CA GLY A 53 -5.19 5.90 6.68
C GLY A 53 -4.52 4.53 6.54
N LEU A 54 -3.19 4.47 6.50
CA LEU A 54 -2.40 3.23 6.51
C LEU A 54 -1.54 3.16 7.78
N ASP A 55 -2.02 2.39 8.76
CA ASP A 55 -1.35 2.25 10.06
C ASP A 55 -0.54 0.94 10.11
N LEU A 56 0.79 1.08 10.11
CA LEU A 56 1.73 -0.04 10.18
C LEU A 56 2.11 -0.43 11.61
N THR A 57 1.45 0.13 12.63
CA THR A 57 1.60 -0.34 14.01
C THR A 57 0.81 -1.63 14.24
N LEU A 58 1.14 -2.34 15.32
CA LEU A 58 0.45 -3.59 15.72
C LEU A 58 -1.07 -3.42 15.83
N VAL A 59 -1.53 -2.26 16.32
CA VAL A 59 -2.96 -1.94 16.45
C VAL A 59 -3.62 -1.77 15.07
N GLY A 60 -2.88 -1.23 14.09
CA GLY A 60 -3.34 -1.00 12.72
C GLY A 60 -3.35 -2.25 11.82
N LEU A 61 -2.60 -3.30 12.17
CA LEU A 61 -2.37 -4.45 11.29
C LEU A 61 -3.64 -5.15 10.79
N ALA A 62 -4.66 -5.29 11.64
CA ALA A 62 -5.91 -5.95 11.23
C ALA A 62 -6.61 -5.18 10.10
N ARG A 63 -6.62 -3.84 10.16
CA ARG A 63 -7.19 -3.00 9.11
C ARG A 63 -6.30 -2.95 7.88
N THR A 64 -4.99 -2.78 8.09
CA THR A 64 -3.98 -2.77 7.02
C THR A 64 -4.01 -4.05 6.19
N SER A 65 -4.13 -5.22 6.82
CA SER A 65 -4.27 -6.52 6.14
C SER A 65 -5.45 -6.55 5.16
N ARG A 66 -6.63 -6.07 5.59
CA ARG A 66 -7.85 -6.05 4.75
C ARG A 66 -7.66 -5.17 3.53
N ILE A 67 -7.15 -3.96 3.75
CA ILE A 67 -6.88 -2.98 2.68
C ILE A 67 -5.87 -3.54 1.68
N VAL A 68 -4.74 -4.04 2.18
CA VAL A 68 -3.67 -4.58 1.33
C VAL A 68 -4.18 -5.75 0.47
N THR A 69 -4.95 -6.65 1.08
CA THR A 69 -5.54 -7.80 0.37
C THR A 69 -6.47 -7.34 -0.75
N GLU A 70 -7.26 -6.28 -0.54
CA GLU A 70 -8.16 -5.74 -1.57
C GLU A 70 -7.38 -5.07 -2.71
N VAL A 71 -6.41 -4.20 -2.39
CA VAL A 71 -5.56 -3.55 -3.40
C VAL A 71 -4.83 -4.60 -4.25
N MET A 72 -4.31 -5.65 -3.63
CA MET A 72 -3.64 -6.75 -4.34
C MET A 72 -4.60 -7.53 -5.26
N ARG A 73 -5.84 -7.75 -4.83
CA ARG A 73 -6.88 -8.36 -5.65
C ARG A 73 -7.19 -7.49 -6.86
N GLU A 74 -7.40 -6.19 -6.67
CA GLU A 74 -7.66 -5.23 -7.75
C GLU A 74 -6.49 -5.17 -8.74
N MET A 75 -5.25 -5.10 -8.25
CA MET A 75 -4.06 -5.10 -9.10
C MET A 75 -3.93 -6.35 -9.97
N ARG A 76 -4.30 -7.52 -9.44
CA ARG A 76 -4.30 -8.78 -10.20
C ARG A 76 -5.42 -8.85 -11.25
N GLN A 77 -6.51 -8.12 -11.03
CA GLN A 77 -7.65 -8.08 -11.94
C GLN A 77 -7.50 -7.02 -13.04
N ARG A 78 -6.56 -6.08 -12.91
CA ARG A 78 -6.28 -5.11 -13.98
C ARG A 78 -5.66 -5.83 -15.18
N PRO A 79 -6.30 -5.82 -16.36
CA PRO A 79 -5.72 -6.40 -17.55
C PRO A 79 -4.45 -5.63 -17.95
N LEU A 80 -3.44 -6.37 -18.43
CA LEU A 80 -2.11 -5.91 -18.88
C LEU A 80 -2.12 -4.79 -19.96
N GLY A 81 -3.28 -4.28 -20.39
CA GLY A 81 -3.43 -3.32 -21.49
C GLY A 81 -3.37 -1.83 -21.12
N GLU A 82 -3.46 -1.46 -19.83
CA GLU A 82 -3.52 -0.04 -19.44
C GLU A 82 -2.14 0.61 -19.21
N LEU A 83 -1.06 -0.20 -19.11
CA LEU A 83 0.30 0.31 -18.87
C LEU A 83 0.96 0.90 -20.13
N VAL A 84 0.40 0.69 -21.32
CA VAL A 84 0.98 1.14 -22.61
C VAL A 84 0.40 2.49 -23.05
N ALA A 85 -0.68 2.98 -22.44
CA ALA A 85 -1.42 4.15 -22.93
C ALA A 85 -1.08 5.48 -22.24
N ALA A 86 -0.13 5.52 -21.30
CA ALA A 86 0.23 6.73 -20.55
C ALA A 86 1.73 7.09 -20.62
N SER A 87 2.35 6.91 -21.79
CA SER A 87 3.65 7.52 -22.14
C SER A 87 3.46 8.80 -22.92
#